data_AF-A0A9E7EAU1-F1
#
_entry.id   AF-A0A9E7EAU1-F1
#
_cell.length_a   1.000
_cell.length_b   1.000
_cell.length_c   1.000
_cell.angle_alpha   90.00
_cell.angle_beta   90.00
_cell.angle_gamma   90.00
#
_symmetry.space_group_name_H-M   'P 1'
#
loop_
_entity.id
_entity.type
_entity.pdbx_description
1 polymer ?
#
loop_
_entity_poly.entity_id
_entity_poly.type
_entity_poly.pdbx_seq_one_letter_code
_entity_poly.pdbx_strand_id
1 'polypeptide(L)'
;MFGFRAVAVITILLILLDSGRVLCHTKGLRSPWPPSEQYPENSTRGGLMELQFMLWVKFVGSLRHSAFGRAVNKAFPSRALTVDKNPSAGDFTTIQAAVDSLPLINLVRVVIKVNAGTYTEKVRISPMRAFVTIQGEGAGKTVVQWGDTAETLGPTGQPIGTFNSATFAVNAPYFTAKNITFKVK
;
A
#
# COMPACT_ATOMS: atom_id res chain seq x y z
N MET A 1 -35.47 19.61 48.69
CA MET A 1 -34.07 19.56 48.23
C MET A 1 -33.95 18.94 46.82
N PHE A 2 -34.79 19.41 45.89
CA PHE A 2 -34.84 18.95 44.49
C PHE A 2 -34.48 20.15 43.61
N GLY A 3 -33.22 20.29 43.20
CA GLY A 3 -32.83 21.51 42.48
C GLY A 3 -31.44 21.57 41.86
N PHE A 4 -30.63 20.51 41.91
CA PHE A 4 -29.28 20.55 41.30
C PHE A 4 -28.98 19.40 40.33
N ARG A 5 -29.80 18.34 40.29
CA ARG A 5 -29.55 17.20 39.39
C ARG A 5 -30.19 17.36 38.00
N ALA A 6 -31.22 18.20 37.86
CA ALA A 6 -31.89 18.43 36.57
C ALA A 6 -31.14 19.42 35.67
N VAL A 7 -30.51 20.45 36.25
CA VAL A 7 -29.79 21.49 35.50
C VAL A 7 -28.53 20.91 34.82
N ALA A 8 -27.79 20.03 35.50
CA ALA A 8 -26.59 19.40 34.95
C ALA A 8 -26.87 18.44 33.78
N VAL A 9 -28.02 17.74 33.79
CA VAL A 9 -28.41 16.83 32.70
C VAL A 9 -28.89 17.62 31.48
N ILE A 10 -29.56 18.76 31.67
CA ILE A 10 -30.00 19.64 30.58
C ILE A 10 -28.81 20.33 29.91
N THR A 11 -27.78 20.72 30.66
CA THR A 11 -26.56 21.30 30.07
C THR A 11 -25.72 20.28 29.29
N ILE A 12 -25.69 19.02 29.71
CA ILE A 12 -24.96 17.95 28.99
C ILE A 12 -25.71 17.54 27.71
N LEU A 13 -27.05 17.57 27.71
CA LEU A 13 -27.86 17.29 26.52
C LEU A 13 -27.74 18.40 25.45
N LEU A 14 -27.51 19.65 25.85
CA LEU A 14 -27.28 20.78 24.94
C LEU A 14 -25.87 20.77 24.31
N ILE A 15 -24.88 20.16 24.96
CA ILE A 15 -23.51 20.02 24.42
C ILE A 15 -23.43 18.83 23.42
N LEU A 16 -24.34 17.87 23.50
CA LEU A 16 -24.36 16.68 22.62
C LEU A 16 -25.25 16.83 21.37
N LEU A 17 -25.91 17.97 21.15
CA LEU A 17 -26.68 18.24 19.92
C LEU A 17 -26.00 19.20 18.93
N ASP A 18 -24.87 19.83 19.26
CA ASP A 18 -24.25 20.85 18.38
C ASP A 18 -22.95 20.42 17.69
N SER A 19 -22.44 19.22 17.97
CA SER A 19 -21.31 18.66 17.22
C SER A 19 -21.80 17.85 16.02
N GLY A 20 -22.24 18.54 14.95
CA GLY A 20 -22.79 17.80 13.81
C GLY A 20 -23.24 18.56 12.58
N ARG A 21 -22.79 19.79 12.32
CA ARG A 21 -22.82 20.33 10.95
C ARG A 21 -21.41 20.67 10.51
N VAL A 22 -20.73 19.68 9.93
CA VAL A 22 -19.76 19.97 8.88
C VAL A 22 -20.58 20.55 7.74
N LEU A 23 -20.82 21.86 7.80
CA LEU A 23 -21.16 22.62 6.63
C LEU A 23 -19.95 22.50 5.70
N CYS A 24 -20.01 21.52 4.80
CA CYS A 24 -19.34 21.62 3.52
C CYS A 24 -19.96 22.83 2.82
N HIS A 25 -19.53 24.03 3.21
CA HIS A 25 -19.68 25.19 2.37
C HIS A 25 -18.74 24.97 1.20
N THR A 26 -19.26 24.41 0.11
CA THR A 26 -18.85 24.94 -1.19
C THR A 26 -19.31 26.40 -1.18
N LYS A 27 -18.45 27.30 -0.67
CA LYS A 27 -18.53 28.72 -1.02
C LYS A 27 -18.68 28.72 -2.54
N GLY A 28 -19.84 29.13 -3.03
CA GLY A 28 -20.12 29.14 -4.45
C GLY A 28 -18.97 29.84 -5.15
N LEU A 29 -18.18 29.07 -5.90
CA LEU A 29 -17.21 29.61 -6.83
C LEU A 29 -18.03 30.26 -7.93
N ARG A 30 -18.38 31.54 -7.75
CA ARG A 30 -18.87 32.33 -8.86
C ARG A 30 -17.70 32.46 -9.82
N SER A 31 -17.81 31.88 -11.01
CA SER A 31 -16.80 32.08 -12.04
C SER A 31 -16.70 33.59 -12.31
N PRO A 32 -15.49 34.16 -12.39
CA PRO A 32 -15.33 35.53 -12.84
C PRO A 32 -15.45 35.54 -14.36
N TRP A 33 -16.68 35.40 -14.88
CA TRP A 33 -16.94 35.86 -16.23
C TRP A 33 -17.15 37.38 -16.13
N PRO A 34 -16.40 38.20 -16.90
CA PRO A 34 -16.68 39.63 -16.93
C PRO A 34 -18.07 39.87 -17.54
N PRO A 35 -18.76 40.97 -17.17
CA PRO A 35 -20.03 41.34 -17.78
C PRO A 35 -19.86 41.42 -19.31
N SER A 36 -20.92 41.10 -20.04
CA SER A 36 -20.95 41.20 -21.50
C SER A 36 -20.85 42.67 -21.95
N GLU A 37 -19.64 43.21 -21.97
CA GLU A 37 -19.35 44.53 -22.52
C GLU A 37 -18.35 44.33 -23.67
N GLN A 38 -18.95 44.35 -24.88
CA GLN A 38 -18.40 44.50 -26.23
C GLN A 38 -16.99 43.94 -26.53
N TYR A 39 -16.99 42.81 -27.24
CA TYR A 39 -15.80 42.21 -27.87
C TYR A 39 -15.53 42.86 -29.25
N PRO A 40 -14.26 42.95 -29.68
CA PRO A 40 -13.91 43.48 -30.99
C PRO A 40 -14.43 42.56 -32.12
N GLU A 41 -15.00 43.19 -33.15
CA GLU A 41 -15.88 42.63 -34.18
C GLU A 41 -15.25 41.56 -35.12
N ASN A 42 -13.96 41.23 -34.97
CA ASN A 42 -13.21 40.36 -35.90
C ASN A 42 -12.52 39.16 -35.21
N SER A 43 -13.22 38.43 -34.34
CA SER A 43 -12.68 37.18 -33.79
C SER A 43 -13.46 35.99 -34.34
N THR A 44 -12.79 35.12 -35.11
CA THR A 44 -13.38 33.86 -35.57
C THR A 44 -13.75 32.99 -34.37
N ARG A 45 -14.93 32.35 -34.44
CA ARG A 45 -15.53 31.53 -33.37
C ARG A 45 -14.55 30.55 -32.70
N GLY A 46 -13.57 30.01 -33.44
CA GLY A 46 -12.52 29.14 -32.91
C GLY A 46 -11.57 29.84 -31.94
N GLY A 47 -11.06 31.03 -32.28
CA GLY A 47 -10.15 31.79 -31.41
C GLY A 47 -10.82 32.24 -30.10
N LEU A 48 -12.14 32.48 -30.13
CA LEU A 48 -12.92 32.79 -28.93
C LEU A 48 -13.05 31.58 -27.99
N MET A 49 -13.21 30.38 -28.53
CA MET A 49 -13.27 29.14 -27.74
C MET A 49 -11.90 28.82 -27.12
N GLU A 50 -10.81 29.05 -27.85
CA GLU A 50 -9.45 28.90 -27.34
C GLU A 50 -9.14 29.89 -26.21
N LEU A 51 -9.56 31.15 -26.34
CA LEU A 51 -9.32 32.16 -25.31
C LEU A 51 -10.10 31.84 -24.02
N GLN A 52 -11.36 31.41 -24.15
CA GLN A 52 -12.16 30.93 -23.01
C GLN A 52 -11.55 29.68 -22.36
N PHE A 53 -11.07 28.73 -23.18
CA PHE A 53 -10.38 27.54 -22.70
C PHE A 53 -9.09 27.89 -21.93
N MET A 54 -8.28 28.81 -22.45
CA MET A 54 -7.04 29.23 -21.80
C MET A 54 -7.29 29.98 -20.49
N LEU A 55 -8.36 30.77 -20.40
CA LEU A 55 -8.77 31.41 -19.14
C LEU A 55 -9.21 30.37 -18.10
N TRP A 56 -9.95 29.36 -18.52
CA TRP A 56 -10.35 28.25 -17.67
C TRP A 56 -9.14 27.42 -17.17
N VAL A 57 -8.19 27.10 -18.04
CA VAL A 57 -6.95 26.38 -17.67
C VAL A 57 -6.15 27.17 -16.65
N LYS A 58 -5.98 28.49 -16.84
CA LYS A 58 -5.28 29.35 -15.87
C LYS A 58 -5.99 29.40 -14.52
N PHE A 59 -7.31 29.47 -14.53
CA PHE A 59 -8.12 29.43 -13.31
C PHE A 59 -7.93 28.09 -12.57
N VAL A 60 -8.11 26.95 -13.24
CA VAL A 60 -7.98 25.61 -12.63
C VAL A 60 -6.55 25.34 -12.15
N GLY A 61 -5.54 25.77 -12.90
CA GLY A 61 -4.13 25.65 -12.50
C GLY A 61 -3.77 26.53 -11.29
N SER A 62 -4.47 27.65 -11.09
CA SER A 62 -4.27 28.53 -9.92
C SER A 62 -4.91 28.00 -8.64
N LEU A 63 -5.90 27.11 -8.76
CA LEU A 63 -6.55 26.48 -7.62
C LEU A 63 -5.56 25.48 -6.98
N ARG A 64 -5.28 25.66 -5.69
CA ARG A 64 -4.44 24.74 -4.91
C ARG A 64 -5.17 23.41 -4.66
N HIS A 65 -5.26 22.57 -5.70
CA HIS A 65 -5.90 21.26 -5.64
C HIS A 65 -4.97 20.13 -5.15
N SER A 66 -3.66 20.38 -5.04
CA SER A 66 -2.72 19.41 -4.47
C SER A 66 -2.74 19.46 -2.95
N ALA A 67 -3.46 18.51 -2.35
CA ALA A 67 -3.28 18.10 -0.95
C ALA A 67 -2.12 17.11 -0.77
N PHE A 68 -1.28 16.91 -1.79
CA PHE A 68 -0.11 16.03 -1.72
C PHE A 68 1.03 16.73 -0.95
N GLY A 69 0.98 16.62 0.38
CA GLY A 69 2.17 16.79 1.20
C GLY A 69 3.09 15.58 1.03
N ARG A 70 4.41 15.78 1.22
CA ARG A 70 5.36 14.67 1.29
C ARG A 70 4.92 13.73 2.41
N ALA A 71 4.47 12.52 2.07
CA ALA A 71 4.10 11.52 3.05
C ALA A 71 5.33 11.19 3.92
N VAL A 72 5.32 11.66 5.17
CA VAL A 72 6.35 11.35 6.18
C VAL A 72 5.99 10.14 7.03
N ASN A 73 4.92 9.42 6.66
CA ASN A 73 4.55 8.16 7.30
C ASN A 73 5.62 7.11 7.01
N LYS A 74 6.67 7.11 7.82
CA LYS A 74 7.60 5.99 7.93
C LYS A 74 6.80 4.86 8.58
N ALA A 75 6.22 4.01 7.75
CA ALA A 75 5.59 2.79 8.25
C ALA A 75 6.68 1.93 8.87
N PHE A 76 6.76 1.94 10.21
CA PHE A 76 7.61 1.01 10.93
C PHE A 76 6.96 -0.37 10.82
N PRO A 77 7.71 -1.42 10.46
CA PRO A 77 7.17 -2.77 10.48
C PRO A 77 6.78 -3.11 11.92
N SER A 78 5.60 -3.70 12.12
CA SER A 78 5.19 -4.12 13.46
C SER A 78 6.09 -5.23 14.00
N ARG A 79 6.67 -6.02 13.10
CA ARG A 79 7.58 -7.10 13.41
C ARG A 79 8.63 -7.25 12.32
N ALA A 80 9.88 -7.44 12.74
CA ALA A 80 10.99 -7.78 11.87
C ALA A 80 11.58 -9.12 12.30
N LEU A 81 11.78 -10.03 11.35
CA LEU A 81 12.45 -11.32 11.56
C LEU A 81 13.75 -11.33 10.75
N THR A 82 14.79 -11.96 11.27
CA THR A 82 16.09 -12.09 10.59
C THR A 82 16.33 -13.54 10.19
N VAL A 83 16.67 -13.76 8.92
CA VAL A 83 17.03 -15.07 8.38
C VAL A 83 18.50 -15.06 8.02
N ASP A 84 19.28 -15.92 8.66
CA ASP A 84 20.72 -16.08 8.42
C ASP A 84 21.06 -17.57 8.41
N LYS A 85 21.93 -17.99 7.50
CA LYS A 85 22.40 -19.39 7.46
C LYS A 85 23.12 -19.82 8.74
N ASN A 86 23.76 -18.88 9.43
CA ASN A 86 24.35 -19.09 10.72
C ASN A 86 23.26 -19.03 11.81
N PRO A 87 22.98 -20.14 12.52
CA PRO A 87 21.92 -20.21 13.52
C PRO A 87 22.14 -19.26 14.71
N SER A 88 23.37 -18.77 14.92
CA SER A 88 23.66 -17.80 15.98
C SER A 88 23.45 -16.33 15.57
N ALA A 89 23.20 -16.06 14.29
CA ALA A 89 23.14 -14.70 13.72
C ALA A 89 21.72 -14.29 13.25
N GLY A 90 20.77 -15.22 13.19
CA GLY A 90 19.40 -14.97 12.77
C GLY A 90 18.37 -15.67 13.66
N ASP A 91 17.12 -15.21 13.58
CA ASP A 91 15.99 -15.86 14.26
C ASP A 91 15.66 -17.21 13.61
N PHE A 92 15.92 -17.34 12.30
CA PHE A 92 15.70 -18.54 11.50
C PHE A 92 16.87 -18.79 10.54
N THR A 93 17.07 -20.05 10.18
CA THR A 93 18.06 -20.46 9.18
C THR A 93 17.51 -20.55 7.76
N THR A 94 16.18 -20.66 7.63
CA THR A 94 15.49 -20.74 6.33
C THR A 94 14.36 -19.71 6.22
N ILE A 95 14.06 -19.32 4.99
CA ILE A 95 12.99 -18.36 4.70
C ILE A 95 11.63 -19.02 4.97
N GLN A 96 11.46 -20.30 4.62
CA GLN A 96 10.23 -21.03 4.86
C GLN A 96 9.90 -21.11 6.36
N ALA A 97 10.88 -21.38 7.23
CA ALA A 97 10.65 -21.41 8.67
C ALA A 97 10.23 -20.04 9.21
N ALA A 98 10.83 -18.95 8.73
CA ALA A 98 10.43 -17.60 9.10
C ALA A 98 8.99 -17.29 8.68
N VAL A 99 8.60 -17.69 7.46
CA VAL A 99 7.22 -17.56 6.96
C VAL A 99 6.24 -18.42 7.76
N ASP A 100 6.66 -19.62 8.17
CA ASP A 100 5.82 -20.54 8.96
C ASP A 100 5.63 -20.11 10.41
N SER A 101 6.56 -19.32 10.95
CA SER A 101 6.44 -18.73 12.30
C SER A 101 5.36 -17.64 12.41
N LEU A 102 4.83 -17.17 11.27
CA LEU A 102 3.81 -16.12 11.24
C LEU A 102 2.44 -16.69 11.63
N PRO A 103 1.60 -15.89 12.32
CA PRO A 103 0.24 -16.29 12.61
C PRO A 103 -0.53 -16.56 11.31
N LEU A 104 -1.45 -17.52 11.35
CA LEU A 104 -2.22 -17.93 10.18
C LEU A 104 -2.99 -16.74 9.58
N ILE A 105 -3.56 -15.87 10.43
CA ILE A 105 -4.22 -14.63 10.03
C ILE A 105 -3.32 -13.48 10.43
N ASN A 106 -2.68 -12.85 9.44
CA ASN A 106 -1.81 -11.71 9.67
C ASN A 106 -2.44 -10.41 9.18
N LEU A 107 -2.64 -9.46 10.10
CA LEU A 107 -3.28 -8.17 9.81
C LEU A 107 -2.28 -7.01 9.71
N VAL A 108 -1.01 -7.25 10.02
CA VAL A 108 0.01 -6.20 10.10
C VAL A 108 1.26 -6.59 9.33
N ARG A 109 1.97 -5.61 8.77
CA ARG A 109 3.14 -5.87 7.93
C ARG A 109 4.31 -6.45 8.74
N VAL A 110 4.75 -7.64 8.33
CA VAL A 110 5.95 -8.30 8.85
C VAL A 110 7.06 -8.21 7.81
N VAL A 111 8.26 -7.79 8.24
CA VAL A 111 9.44 -7.71 7.38
C VAL A 111 10.41 -8.83 7.75
N ILE A 112 10.61 -9.76 6.82
CA ILE A 112 11.61 -10.82 6.93
C ILE A 112 12.86 -10.31 6.22
N LYS A 113 13.88 -9.98 7.00
CA LYS A 113 15.22 -9.61 6.52
C LYS A 113 16.01 -10.89 6.25
N VAL A 114 16.56 -11.02 5.05
CA VAL A 114 17.32 -12.19 4.63
C VAL A 114 18.76 -11.76 4.36
N ASN A 115 19.68 -12.27 5.16
CA ASN A 115 21.09 -11.94 5.04
C ASN A 115 21.70 -12.50 3.75
N ALA A 116 22.90 -12.06 3.39
CA ALA A 116 23.59 -12.51 2.19
C ALA A 116 23.78 -14.04 2.21
N GLY A 117 23.48 -14.68 1.07
CA GLY A 117 23.61 -16.12 0.93
C GLY A 117 22.72 -16.70 -0.17
N THR A 118 23.06 -17.93 -0.57
CA THR A 118 22.25 -18.74 -1.48
C THR A 118 21.37 -19.72 -0.71
N TYR A 119 20.09 -19.45 -0.62
CA TYR A 119 19.09 -20.28 0.05
C TYR A 119 18.53 -21.27 -0.96
N THR A 120 18.88 -22.56 -0.80
CA THR A 120 18.37 -23.62 -1.66
C THR A 120 17.17 -24.27 -0.96
N GLU A 121 16.01 -23.66 -1.14
CA GLU A 121 14.76 -24.06 -0.50
C GLU A 121 13.58 -23.69 -1.39
N LYS A 122 12.47 -24.41 -1.20
CA LYS A 122 11.20 -24.10 -1.84
C LYS A 122 10.34 -23.32 -0.85
N VAL A 123 9.93 -22.12 -1.24
CA VAL A 123 9.16 -21.24 -0.35
C VAL A 123 7.73 -21.09 -0.85
N ARG A 124 6.76 -21.24 0.06
CA ARG A 124 5.34 -21.06 -0.22
C ARG A 124 4.69 -20.19 0.84
N ILE A 125 4.06 -19.10 0.40
CA ILE A 125 3.28 -18.21 1.25
C ILE A 125 1.79 -18.50 1.04
N SER A 126 1.15 -19.01 2.10
CA SER A 126 -0.28 -19.34 2.12
C SER A 126 -1.17 -18.08 1.94
N PRO A 127 -2.35 -18.19 1.30
CA PRO A 127 -3.27 -17.06 1.12
C PRO A 127 -3.64 -16.29 2.38
N MET A 128 -3.66 -16.95 3.55
CA MET A 128 -4.03 -16.34 4.82
C MET A 128 -2.90 -15.49 5.43
N ARG A 129 -1.67 -15.61 4.94
CA ARG A 129 -0.48 -14.91 5.45
C ARG A 129 -0.23 -13.59 4.70
N ALA A 130 -1.16 -12.64 4.82
CA ALA A 130 -1.09 -11.33 4.18
C ALA A 130 0.06 -10.44 4.72
N PHE A 131 0.36 -9.35 4.00
CA PHE A 131 1.28 -8.28 4.42
C PHE A 131 2.73 -8.72 4.72
N VAL A 132 3.22 -9.76 4.05
CA VAL A 132 4.61 -10.22 4.19
C VAL A 132 5.53 -9.41 3.29
N THR A 133 6.64 -8.91 3.84
CA THR A 133 7.72 -8.28 3.08
C THR A 133 8.99 -9.12 3.21
N ILE A 134 9.57 -9.56 2.10
CA ILE A 134 10.91 -10.14 2.06
C ILE A 134 11.91 -9.07 1.64
N GLN A 135 12.95 -8.87 2.45
CA GLN A 135 14.00 -7.90 2.18
C GLN A 135 15.36 -8.58 2.25
N GLY A 136 16.01 -8.76 1.11
CA GLY A 136 17.40 -9.23 1.08
C GLY A 136 18.42 -8.11 1.37
N GLU A 137 19.67 -8.49 1.62
CA GLU A 137 20.81 -7.57 1.75
C GLU A 137 21.32 -7.03 0.40
N GLY A 138 20.84 -7.59 -0.72
CA GLY A 138 21.15 -7.14 -2.06
C GLY A 138 20.80 -8.21 -3.09
N ALA A 139 20.28 -7.81 -4.26
CA ALA A 139 19.85 -8.76 -5.29
C ALA A 139 20.99 -9.66 -5.79
N GLY A 140 22.23 -9.17 -5.84
CA GLY A 140 23.41 -9.96 -6.19
C GLY A 140 24.01 -10.79 -5.05
N LYS A 141 23.53 -10.63 -3.81
CA LYS A 141 24.09 -11.26 -2.60
C LYS A 141 23.13 -12.27 -1.97
N THR A 142 21.83 -12.03 -2.10
CA THR A 142 20.77 -12.85 -1.52
C THR A 142 20.00 -13.52 -2.65
N VAL A 143 20.14 -14.84 -2.77
CA VAL A 143 19.53 -15.64 -3.84
C VAL A 143 18.71 -16.77 -3.22
N VAL A 144 17.47 -16.92 -3.66
CA VAL A 144 16.62 -18.08 -3.36
C VAL A 144 16.52 -18.92 -4.62
N GLN A 145 16.80 -20.23 -4.48
CA GLN A 145 16.79 -21.13 -5.62
C GLN A 145 16.20 -22.51 -5.31
N TRP A 146 15.55 -23.10 -6.31
CA TRP A 146 15.06 -24.48 -6.27
C TRP A 146 15.09 -25.08 -7.68
N GLY A 147 15.15 -26.42 -7.77
CA GLY A 147 15.39 -27.15 -9.03
C GLY A 147 14.23 -27.99 -9.55
N ASP A 148 13.00 -27.70 -9.12
CA ASP A 148 11.83 -28.45 -9.60
C ASP A 148 11.42 -27.99 -11.00
N THR A 149 10.98 -28.95 -11.81
CA THR A 149 10.37 -28.74 -13.14
C THR A 149 8.93 -29.26 -13.14
N ALA A 150 8.17 -28.99 -14.20
CA ALA A 150 6.81 -29.53 -14.32
C ALA A 150 6.78 -31.07 -14.34
N GLU A 151 7.87 -31.70 -14.77
CA GLU A 151 8.03 -33.15 -14.87
C GLU A 151 8.57 -33.79 -13.58
N THR A 152 9.03 -32.99 -12.61
CA THR A 152 9.48 -33.51 -11.32
C THR A 152 8.37 -34.34 -10.69
N LEU A 153 8.70 -35.59 -10.32
CA LEU A 153 7.73 -36.50 -9.72
C LEU A 153 7.42 -36.08 -8.29
N GLY A 154 6.14 -35.93 -7.99
CA GLY A 154 5.67 -35.67 -6.64
C GLY A 154 5.58 -36.94 -5.78
N PRO A 155 5.09 -36.83 -4.53
CA PRO A 155 4.95 -37.96 -3.62
C PRO A 155 4.06 -39.09 -4.14
N THR A 156 3.14 -38.78 -5.06
CA THR A 156 2.21 -39.74 -5.67
C THR A 156 2.80 -40.42 -6.92
N GLY A 157 4.05 -40.13 -7.28
CA GLY A 157 4.69 -40.62 -8.51
C GLY A 157 4.20 -39.95 -9.79
N GLN A 158 3.32 -38.93 -9.69
CA GLN A 158 2.84 -38.15 -10.82
C GLN A 158 3.64 -36.84 -10.94
N PRO A 159 3.79 -36.28 -12.17
CA PRO A 159 4.41 -34.98 -12.37
C PRO A 159 3.71 -33.88 -11.55
N ILE A 160 4.48 -33.03 -10.87
CA ILE A 160 3.93 -31.95 -10.04
C ILE A 160 3.26 -30.85 -10.87
N GLY A 161 3.62 -30.71 -12.16
CA GLY A 161 3.12 -29.69 -13.06
C GLY A 161 3.70 -28.29 -12.84
N THR A 162 3.43 -27.38 -13.78
CA THR A 162 4.01 -26.02 -13.81
C THR A 162 3.69 -25.18 -12.58
N PHE A 163 2.48 -25.30 -12.04
CA PHE A 163 2.09 -24.50 -10.88
C PHE A 163 2.91 -24.88 -9.64
N ASN A 164 3.16 -26.17 -9.45
CA ASN A 164 3.87 -26.65 -8.27
C ASN A 164 5.39 -26.59 -8.43
N SER A 165 5.95 -26.38 -9.61
CA SER A 165 7.40 -26.31 -9.82
C SER A 165 8.03 -24.97 -9.39
N ALA A 166 7.22 -23.96 -9.06
CA ALA A 166 7.71 -22.66 -8.62
C ALA A 166 8.68 -22.76 -7.41
N THR A 167 9.85 -22.11 -7.52
CA THR A 167 10.82 -21.95 -6.42
C THR A 167 10.23 -21.14 -5.27
N PHE A 168 9.53 -20.05 -5.61
CA PHE A 168 8.94 -19.12 -4.66
C PHE A 168 7.48 -18.85 -5.07
N ALA A 169 6.53 -19.41 -4.33
CA ALA A 169 5.11 -19.28 -4.61
C ALA A 169 4.44 -18.33 -3.61
N VAL A 170 3.81 -17.28 -4.11
CA VAL A 170 3.11 -16.27 -3.30
C VAL A 170 1.63 -16.31 -3.61
N ASN A 171 0.83 -16.81 -2.66
CA ASN A 171 -0.62 -16.82 -2.78
C ASN A 171 -1.28 -15.77 -1.86
N ALA A 172 -0.48 -14.96 -1.15
CA ALA A 172 -0.94 -14.00 -0.16
C ALA A 172 -1.12 -12.58 -0.71
N PRO A 173 -2.11 -11.81 -0.22
CA PRO A 173 -2.30 -10.43 -0.62
C PRO A 173 -1.28 -9.50 0.05
N TYR A 174 -1.00 -8.37 -0.61
CA TYR A 174 -0.11 -7.29 -0.13
C TYR A 174 1.35 -7.71 0.11
N PHE A 175 1.81 -8.75 -0.59
CA PHE A 175 3.20 -9.17 -0.57
C PHE A 175 4.15 -8.11 -1.15
N THR A 176 5.38 -8.05 -0.65
CA THR A 176 6.43 -7.21 -1.22
C THR A 176 7.77 -7.92 -1.13
N ALA A 177 8.57 -7.87 -2.20
CA ALA A 177 9.95 -8.34 -2.19
C ALA A 177 10.88 -7.21 -2.66
N LYS A 178 12.06 -7.09 -2.03
CA LYS A 178 13.09 -6.15 -2.49
C LYS A 178 14.49 -6.69 -2.18
N ASN A 179 15.46 -6.27 -2.99
CA ASN A 179 16.88 -6.58 -2.82
C ASN A 179 17.17 -8.09 -2.71
N ILE A 180 16.43 -8.91 -3.45
CA ILE A 180 16.54 -10.37 -3.43
C ILE A 180 16.33 -10.93 -4.84
N THR A 181 17.03 -12.01 -5.18
CA THR A 181 16.90 -12.70 -6.46
C THR A 181 16.21 -14.05 -6.27
N PHE A 182 15.26 -14.36 -7.16
CA PHE A 182 14.61 -15.66 -7.26
C PHE A 182 15.10 -16.35 -8.53
N LYS A 183 15.54 -17.60 -8.42
CA LYS A 183 16.14 -18.35 -9.53
C LYS A 183 15.64 -19.80 -9.56
N VAL A 184 15.36 -20.32 -10.74
CA VAL A 184 15.24 -21.77 -10.97
C VAL A 184 16.64 -22.32 -11.26
N LYS A 185 17.03 -23.41 -10.59
CA LYS A 185 18.37 -24.00 -10.69
C LYS A 185 18.55 -24.78 -11.99
#